data_AF-A0A6M0CDS3-F1
#
_entry.id   AF-A0A6M0CDS3-F1
#
_cell.length_a   1.000
_cell.length_b   1.000
_cell.length_c   1.000
_cell.angle_alpha   90.00
_cell.angle_beta   90.00
_cell.angle_gamma   90.00
#
_symmetry.space_group_name_H-M   'P 1'
#
loop_
_entity.id
_entity.type
_entity.pdbx_description
1 polymer ?
#
loop_
_entity_poly.entity_id
_entity_poly.type
_entity_poly.pdbx_seq_one_letter_code
_entity_poly.pdbx_strand_id
1 'polypeptide(L)'
;MLTIIGCGNINRCDDGIGAIVAQRLQEFLAANPHPRVRVFDCGTAGMEVMFQARGTQQLIVVDASSTGSEPGAIFKVPGSELEKLPEPSYSLHDFRWDAALAVGRKIFKDDFPTDVTVYLIEAGDLGFGWEQSPVVRQAGDRVVAEIIELIDNC
;
A
#
# COMPACT_ATOMS: atom_id res chain seq x y z
N MET A 1 8.41 12.44 8.56
CA MET A 1 8.80 11.17 7.92
C MET A 1 7.61 10.70 7.12
N LEU A 2 7.80 10.48 5.82
CA LEU A 2 6.83 9.86 4.93
C LEU A 2 7.17 8.37 4.81
N THR A 3 6.21 7.50 5.03
CA THR A 3 6.36 6.05 4.80
C THR A 3 5.39 5.62 3.71
N ILE A 4 5.88 4.91 2.70
CA ILE A 4 5.08 4.29 1.65
C ILE A 4 5.14 2.77 1.83
N ILE A 5 4.00 2.10 1.75
CA ILE A 5 3.88 0.66 1.93
C ILE A 5 3.12 0.06 0.76
N GLY A 6 3.75 -0.84 0.02
CA GLY A 6 3.11 -1.67 -1.00
C GLY A 6 2.61 -2.97 -0.39
N CYS A 7 1.36 -3.30 -0.70
CA CYS A 7 0.70 -4.55 -0.32
C CYS A 7 0.32 -5.33 -1.58
N GLY A 8 0.15 -6.65 -1.43
CA GLY A 8 -0.30 -7.52 -2.52
C GLY A 8 0.43 -8.85 -2.60
N ASN A 9 -0.05 -9.72 -3.49
CA ASN A 9 0.59 -11.02 -3.76
C ASN A 9 1.11 -11.07 -5.19
N ILE A 10 2.43 -10.99 -5.35
CA ILE A 10 3.10 -11.06 -6.66
C ILE A 10 2.88 -12.38 -7.42
N ASN A 11 2.36 -13.42 -6.75
CA ASN A 11 1.99 -14.68 -7.39
C ASN A 11 0.55 -14.69 -7.93
N ARG A 12 -0.15 -13.55 -7.87
CA ARG A 12 -1.57 -13.42 -8.24
C ARG A 12 -1.86 -12.29 -9.23
N CYS A 13 -1.11 -12.24 -10.33
CA CYS A 13 -1.30 -11.29 -11.43
C CYS A 13 -1.41 -9.83 -10.94
N ASP A 14 -2.61 -9.24 -11.03
CA ASP A 14 -2.87 -7.84 -10.67
C ASP A 14 -2.85 -7.59 -9.16
N ASP A 15 -3.07 -8.63 -8.33
CA ASP A 15 -2.97 -8.55 -6.86
C ASP A 15 -1.57 -8.12 -6.41
N GLY A 16 -0.54 -8.32 -7.24
CA GLY A 16 0.83 -7.93 -6.95
C GLY A 16 1.14 -6.45 -7.15
N ILE A 17 0.21 -5.64 -7.70
CA ILE A 17 0.53 -4.29 -8.18
C ILE A 17 1.07 -3.36 -7.08
N GLY A 18 0.55 -3.44 -5.85
CA GLY A 18 1.03 -2.59 -4.76
C GLY A 18 2.48 -2.91 -4.35
N ALA A 19 2.84 -4.19 -4.28
CA ALA A 19 4.22 -4.62 -4.06
C ALA A 19 5.16 -4.14 -5.17
N ILE A 20 4.74 -4.26 -6.45
CA ILE A 20 5.51 -3.78 -7.60
C ILE A 20 5.72 -2.25 -7.57
N VAL A 21 4.71 -1.49 -7.15
CA VAL A 21 4.84 -0.03 -6.95
C VAL A 21 5.90 0.27 -5.88
N ALA A 22 5.86 -0.41 -4.73
CA ALA A 22 6.85 -0.22 -3.67
C ALA A 22 8.27 -0.57 -4.13
N GLN A 23 8.47 -1.68 -4.85
CA GLN A 23 9.78 -2.07 -5.37
C GLN A 23 10.37 -1.00 -6.30
N ARG A 24 9.56 -0.43 -7.19
CA ARG A 24 10.00 0.67 -8.08
C ARG A 24 10.34 1.95 -7.34
N LEU A 25 9.58 2.28 -6.29
CA LEU A 25 9.90 3.43 -5.43
C LEU A 25 11.18 3.20 -4.62
N GLN A 26 11.47 1.95 -4.21
CA GLN A 26 12.75 1.60 -3.59
C GLN A 26 13.92 1.78 -4.55
N GLU A 27 13.79 1.36 -5.81
CA GLU A 27 14.78 1.60 -6.87
C GLU A 27 15.01 3.11 -7.08
N PHE A 28 13.92 3.89 -7.13
CA PHE A 28 14.01 5.35 -7.22
C PHE A 28 14.77 5.96 -6.04
N LEU A 29 14.46 5.56 -4.80
CA LEU A 29 15.14 6.09 -3.60
C LEU A 29 16.61 5.65 -3.49
N ALA A 30 16.96 4.48 -4.02
CA ALA A 30 18.35 4.04 -4.11
C ALA A 30 19.17 4.93 -5.06
N ALA A 31 18.56 5.42 -6.14
CA ALA A 31 19.18 6.36 -7.07
C ALA A 31 19.10 7.82 -6.60
N ASN A 32 18.04 8.18 -5.86
CA ASN A 32 17.74 9.53 -5.38
C ASN A 32 17.46 9.48 -3.87
N PRO A 33 18.48 9.57 -3.01
CA PRO A 33 18.27 9.41 -1.57
C PRO A 33 17.46 10.54 -0.94
N HIS A 34 16.28 10.22 -0.40
CA HIS A 34 15.48 11.13 0.42
C HIS A 34 15.44 10.62 1.88
N PRO A 35 16.22 11.19 2.82
CA PRO A 35 16.38 10.65 4.17
C PRO A 35 15.12 10.71 5.05
N ARG A 36 14.10 11.45 4.61
CA ARG A 36 12.80 11.58 5.30
C ARG A 36 11.69 10.74 4.65
N VAL A 37 12.04 9.85 3.73
CA VAL A 37 11.14 8.95 3.02
C VAL A 37 11.61 7.52 3.20
N ARG A 38 10.68 6.61 3.47
CA ARG A 38 10.94 5.17 3.53
C ARG A 38 9.89 4.42 2.73
N VAL A 39 10.29 3.35 2.05
CA VAL A 39 9.39 2.52 1.25
C VAL A 39 9.55 1.06 1.65
N PHE A 40 8.43 0.39 1.92
CA PHE A 40 8.39 -1.02 2.29
C PHE A 40 7.50 -1.80 1.33
N ASP A 41 7.98 -2.96 0.89
CA ASP A 41 7.15 -4.00 0.30
C ASP A 41 6.76 -4.95 1.43
N CYS A 42 5.48 -4.90 1.84
CA CYS A 42 4.95 -5.75 2.90
C CYS A 42 4.20 -6.97 2.35
N GLY A 43 4.07 -7.11 1.03
CA GLY A 43 3.30 -8.17 0.40
C GLY A 43 1.94 -8.39 1.08
N THR A 44 1.72 -9.59 1.61
CA THR A 44 0.49 -9.98 2.32
C THR A 44 0.58 -9.88 3.85
N ALA A 45 1.69 -9.37 4.41
CA ALA A 45 1.93 -9.32 5.84
C ALA A 45 1.34 -8.05 6.48
N GLY A 46 0.04 -8.05 6.79
CA GLY A 46 -0.62 -6.86 7.38
C GLY A 46 -0.03 -6.42 8.72
N MET A 47 0.50 -7.35 9.54
CA MET A 47 1.18 -7.00 10.79
C MET A 47 2.43 -6.15 10.54
N GLU A 48 3.18 -6.43 9.46
CA GLU A 48 4.35 -5.66 9.08
C GLU A 48 3.96 -4.22 8.73
N VAL A 49 2.84 -4.03 8.02
CA VAL A 49 2.28 -2.70 7.74
C VAL A 49 2.09 -1.88 9.01
N MET A 50 1.52 -2.50 10.06
CA MET A 50 1.31 -1.85 11.35
C MET A 50 2.62 -1.38 11.98
N PHE A 51 3.65 -2.24 11.98
CA PHE A 51 4.92 -1.92 12.60
C PHE A 51 5.72 -0.90 11.80
N GLN A 52 5.70 -0.97 10.47
CA GLN A 52 6.42 -0.04 9.60
C GLN A 52 5.75 1.35 9.57
N ALA A 53 4.43 1.41 9.74
CA ALA A 53 3.70 2.67 9.86
C ALA A 53 4.04 3.46 11.14
N ARG A 54 4.44 2.77 12.22
CA ARG A 54 4.75 3.38 13.51
C ARG A 54 5.84 4.45 13.41
N GLY A 55 5.67 5.55 14.14
CA GLY A 55 6.60 6.69 14.18
C GLY A 55 6.63 7.53 12.90
N THR A 56 5.68 7.30 11.99
CA THR A 56 5.56 8.05 10.73
C THR A 56 4.54 9.18 10.87
N GLN A 57 4.79 10.30 10.21
CA GLN A 57 3.87 11.45 10.18
C GLN A 57 2.80 11.28 9.10
N GLN A 58 3.21 10.85 7.90
CA GLN A 58 2.35 10.61 6.75
C GLN A 58 2.58 9.19 6.20
N LEU A 59 1.50 8.43 6.03
CA LEU A 59 1.53 7.08 5.50
C LEU A 59 0.80 7.01 4.16
N ILE A 60 1.44 6.38 3.19
CA ILE A 60 0.81 5.98 1.93
C ILE A 60 0.78 4.46 1.87
N VAL A 61 -0.39 3.88 1.65
CA VAL A 61 -0.55 2.45 1.35
C VAL A 61 -0.95 2.29 -0.11
N VAL A 62 -0.39 1.32 -0.81
CA VAL A 62 -0.76 0.96 -2.18
C VAL A 62 -1.16 -0.51 -2.21
N ASP A 63 -2.37 -0.83 -2.65
CA ASP A 63 -2.86 -2.21 -2.80
C ASP A 63 -3.72 -2.36 -4.06
N ALA A 64 -3.96 -3.61 -4.47
CA ALA A 64 -5.00 -3.92 -5.44
C ALA A 64 -6.40 -3.85 -4.79
N SER A 65 -7.42 -3.54 -5.58
CA SER A 65 -8.83 -3.68 -5.19
C SER A 65 -9.60 -4.57 -6.15
N SER A 66 -10.74 -5.08 -5.67
CA SER A 66 -11.67 -5.90 -6.44
C SER A 66 -13.10 -5.48 -6.08
N THR A 67 -13.45 -4.26 -6.46
CA THR A 67 -14.75 -3.64 -6.22
C THR A 67 -15.78 -3.96 -7.31
N GLY A 68 -15.33 -4.48 -8.45
CA GLY A 68 -16.14 -4.66 -9.66
C GLY A 68 -16.17 -3.40 -10.54
N SER A 69 -15.26 -2.45 -10.29
CA SER A 69 -15.08 -1.28 -11.14
C SER A 69 -14.25 -1.63 -12.39
N GLU A 70 -14.02 -0.65 -13.26
CA GLU A 70 -13.17 -0.86 -14.44
C GLU A 70 -11.71 -1.16 -14.03
N PRO A 71 -11.08 -2.23 -14.56
CA PRO A 71 -9.69 -2.54 -14.28
C PRO A 71 -8.73 -1.39 -14.58
N GLY A 72 -7.79 -1.13 -13.67
CA GLY A 72 -6.87 0.00 -13.74
C GLY A 72 -7.45 1.33 -13.25
N ALA A 73 -8.71 1.36 -12.78
CA ALA A 73 -9.22 2.49 -12.00
C ALA A 73 -8.37 2.68 -10.74
N ILE A 74 -8.04 3.93 -10.42
CA ILE A 74 -7.24 4.28 -9.24
C ILE A 74 -8.18 5.02 -8.29
N PHE A 75 -8.31 4.50 -7.08
CA PHE A 75 -9.00 5.18 -5.99
C PHE A 75 -7.98 5.69 -5.00
N LYS A 76 -8.10 6.97 -4.63
CA LYS A 76 -7.31 7.59 -3.57
C LYS A 76 -8.25 7.87 -2.41
N VAL A 77 -8.09 7.11 -1.33
CA VAL A 77 -9.04 7.07 -0.23
C VAL A 77 -8.34 7.47 1.07
N PRO A 78 -8.94 8.34 1.90
CA PRO A 78 -8.42 8.61 3.24
C PRO A 78 -8.41 7.32 4.09
N GLY A 79 -7.32 7.05 4.81
CA GLY A 79 -7.20 5.85 5.63
C GLY A 79 -8.32 5.71 6.67
N SER A 80 -8.86 6.82 7.16
CA SER A 80 -10.01 6.86 8.08
C SER A 80 -11.28 6.22 7.53
N GLU A 81 -11.46 6.15 6.21
CA GLU A 81 -12.60 5.48 5.57
C GLU A 81 -12.41 3.96 5.46
N LEU A 82 -11.16 3.49 5.60
CA LEU A 82 -10.76 2.08 5.43
C LEU A 82 -10.37 1.41 6.76
N GLU A 83 -10.35 2.16 7.86
CA GLU A 83 -10.14 1.65 9.22
C GLU A 83 -11.28 0.70 9.63
N LYS A 84 -11.17 -0.57 9.21
CA LYS A 84 -12.06 -1.64 9.67
C LYS A 84 -11.37 -2.41 10.78
N LEU A 85 -12.05 -2.53 11.92
CA LEU A 85 -11.60 -3.46 12.94
C LEU A 85 -11.72 -4.89 12.39
N PRO A 86 -10.66 -5.71 12.49
CA PRO A 86 -10.75 -7.09 12.07
C PRO A 86 -11.80 -7.81 12.91
N GLU A 87 -12.55 -8.72 12.30
CA GLU A 87 -13.28 -9.71 13.09
C GLU A 87 -12.27 -10.60 13.83
N PRO A 88 -12.56 -11.04 15.07
CA PRO A 88 -11.66 -11.93 15.79
C PRO A 88 -11.40 -13.21 14.99
N SER A 89 -10.18 -13.34 14.47
CA SER A 89 -9.67 -14.56 13.82
C SER A 89 -8.56 -15.18 14.66
N TYR A 90 -8.42 -16.50 14.58
CA TYR A 90 -7.28 -17.22 15.16
C TYR A 90 -6.06 -17.24 14.22
N SER A 91 -6.14 -16.58 13.06
CA SER A 91 -5.10 -16.58 12.03
C SER A 91 -4.57 -15.17 11.76
N LEU A 92 -3.26 -14.99 11.88
CA LEU A 92 -2.58 -13.77 11.44
C LEU A 92 -2.55 -13.64 9.91
N HIS A 93 -2.83 -14.70 9.16
CA HIS A 93 -2.92 -14.63 7.70
C HIS A 93 -4.15 -13.83 7.22
N ASP A 94 -5.18 -13.72 8.06
CA ASP A 94 -6.36 -12.90 7.77
C ASP A 94 -6.12 -11.42 8.17
N PHE A 95 -5.00 -11.13 8.85
CA PHE A 95 -4.64 -9.79 9.26
C PHE A 95 -4.09 -9.02 8.06
N ARG A 96 -4.99 -8.32 7.37
CA ARG A 96 -4.69 -7.45 6.24
C ARG A 96 -4.26 -6.05 6.70
N TRP A 97 -3.75 -5.26 5.76
CA TRP A 97 -3.23 -3.91 6.03
C TRP A 97 -4.32 -2.93 6.50
N ASP A 98 -5.58 -3.14 6.15
CA ASP A 98 -6.71 -2.30 6.57
C ASP A 98 -7.01 -2.50 8.06
N ALA A 99 -6.95 -3.75 8.54
CA ALA A 99 -6.96 -4.07 9.96
C ALA A 99 -5.74 -3.45 10.69
N ALA A 100 -4.58 -3.38 10.03
CA ALA A 100 -3.36 -2.78 10.56
C ALA A 100 -3.55 -1.29 10.89
N LEU A 101 -4.30 -0.54 10.10
CA LEU A 101 -4.60 0.86 10.38
C LEU A 101 -5.39 1.03 11.68
N ALA A 102 -6.48 0.27 11.83
CA ALA A 102 -7.36 0.36 13.00
C ALA A 102 -6.66 -0.13 14.28
N VAL A 103 -5.91 -1.25 14.20
CA VAL A 103 -5.21 -1.82 15.35
C VAL A 103 -3.98 -0.99 15.72
N GLY A 104 -3.21 -0.55 14.73
CA GLY A 104 -2.04 0.31 14.94
C GLY A 104 -2.40 1.62 15.63
N ARG A 105 -3.48 2.28 15.19
CA ARG A 105 -4.01 3.49 15.86
C ARG A 105 -4.36 3.24 17.32
N LYS A 106 -4.97 2.08 17.64
CA LYS A 106 -5.32 1.72 19.03
C LYS A 106 -4.11 1.42 19.91
N ILE A 107 -3.13 0.69 19.38
CA ILE A 107 -1.96 0.24 20.14
C ILE A 107 -0.94 1.37 20.30
N PHE A 108 -0.61 2.06 19.21
CA PHE A 108 0.48 3.02 19.16
C PHE A 108 0.04 4.47 19.41
N LYS A 109 -1.27 4.77 19.32
CA LYS A 109 -1.86 6.08 19.64
C LYS A 109 -1.14 7.22 18.89
N ASP A 110 -0.51 8.14 19.63
CA ASP A 110 0.20 9.31 19.10
C ASP A 110 1.45 8.94 18.27
N ASP A 111 1.93 7.70 18.39
CA ASP A 111 3.05 7.14 17.62
C ASP A 111 2.58 6.44 16.33
N PHE A 112 1.31 6.64 15.93
CA PHE A 112 0.74 6.13 14.68
C PHE A 112 0.28 7.27 13.75
N PRO A 113 0.45 7.18 12.43
CA PRO A 113 0.12 8.26 11.51
C PRO A 113 -1.38 8.63 11.56
N THR A 114 -1.64 9.93 11.51
CA THR A 114 -2.99 10.49 11.36
C THR A 114 -3.28 10.89 9.92
N ASP A 115 -2.26 11.29 9.17
CA ASP A 115 -2.33 11.50 7.73
C ASP A 115 -2.04 10.18 7.00
N VAL A 116 -3.11 9.52 6.55
CA VAL A 116 -3.04 8.23 5.86
C VAL A 116 -3.78 8.35 4.54
N THR A 117 -3.10 8.04 3.44
CA THR A 117 -3.68 7.93 2.11
C THR A 117 -3.53 6.51 1.60
N VAL A 118 -4.59 5.95 1.02
CA VAL A 118 -4.56 4.62 0.40
C VAL A 118 -4.84 4.75 -1.08
N TYR A 119 -3.93 4.23 -1.90
CA TYR A 119 -4.14 4.00 -3.32
C TYR A 119 -4.63 2.56 -3.52
N LEU A 120 -5.81 2.44 -4.10
CA LEU A 120 -6.40 1.16 -4.50
C LEU A 120 -6.48 1.11 -6.03
N ILE A 121 -5.82 0.12 -6.62
CA ILE A 121 -5.83 -0.07 -8.07
C ILE A 121 -6.73 -1.25 -8.40
N GLU A 122 -7.80 -1.01 -9.16
CA GLU A 122 -8.76 -2.05 -9.49
C GLU A 122 -8.13 -3.13 -10.37
N ALA A 123 -8.17 -4.38 -9.91
CA ALA A 123 -7.64 -5.54 -10.60
C ALA A 123 -8.57 -6.02 -11.73
N GLY A 124 -7.98 -6.51 -12.82
CA GLY A 124 -8.69 -7.23 -13.88
C GLY A 124 -8.54 -8.75 -13.77
N ASP A 125 -7.38 -9.23 -13.32
CA ASP A 125 -7.07 -10.65 -13.14
C ASP A 125 -6.36 -10.91 -11.80
N LEU A 126 -6.96 -11.79 -10.99
CA LEU A 126 -6.46 -12.23 -9.68
C LEU A 126 -6.11 -13.73 -9.65
N GLY A 127 -5.97 -14.34 -10.84
CA GLY A 127 -5.53 -15.72 -11.03
C GLY A 127 -4.05 -15.91 -10.67
N PHE A 128 -3.54 -17.14 -10.78
CA PHE A 128 -2.13 -17.41 -10.52
C PHE A 128 -1.26 -16.97 -11.70
N GLY A 129 -0.24 -16.16 -11.40
CA GLY A 129 0.65 -15.61 -12.40
C GLY A 129 1.46 -14.44 -11.83
N TRP A 130 2.48 -14.00 -12.55
CA TRP A 130 3.38 -12.93 -12.09
C TRP A 130 3.19 -11.62 -12.84
N GLU A 131 2.54 -11.68 -14.00
CA GLU A 131 2.37 -10.52 -14.87
C GLU A 131 1.08 -9.77 -14.54
N GLN A 132 1.20 -8.46 -14.37
CA GLN A 132 0.05 -7.57 -14.27
C GLN A 132 -0.49 -7.31 -15.68
N SER A 133 -1.81 -7.25 -15.79
CA SER A 133 -2.51 -6.83 -17.00
C SER A 133 -2.01 -5.44 -17.45
N PRO A 134 -1.97 -5.14 -18.76
CA PRO A 134 -1.42 -3.89 -19.25
C PRO A 134 -2.07 -2.64 -18.64
N VAL A 135 -3.39 -2.68 -18.39
CA VAL A 135 -4.15 -1.57 -17.80
C VAL A 135 -3.81 -1.34 -16.33
N VAL A 136 -3.62 -2.41 -15.55
CA VAL A 136 -3.22 -2.33 -14.13
C VAL A 136 -1.77 -1.90 -14.01
N ARG A 137 -0.88 -2.40 -14.88
CA ARG A 137 0.51 -1.95 -14.96
C ARG A 137 0.60 -0.45 -15.22
N GLN A 138 -0.14 0.06 -16.22
CA GLN A 138 -0.20 1.49 -16.52
C GLN A 138 -0.77 2.31 -15.35
N ALA A 139 -1.75 1.77 -14.62
CA ALA A 139 -2.25 2.41 -13.41
C ALA A 139 -1.18 2.49 -12.31
N GLY A 140 -0.43 1.41 -12.08
CA GLY A 140 0.71 1.41 -11.16
C GLY A 140 1.82 2.39 -11.57
N ASP A 141 2.13 2.49 -12.87
CA ASP A 141 3.08 3.49 -13.40
C ASP A 141 2.64 4.93 -13.04
N ARG A 142 1.34 5.23 -13.16
CA ARG A 142 0.78 6.54 -12.76
C ARG A 142 0.90 6.79 -11.25
N VAL A 143 0.63 5.79 -10.42
CA VAL A 143 0.77 5.90 -8.95
C VAL A 143 2.24 6.12 -8.56
N VAL A 144 3.19 5.43 -9.20
CA VAL A 144 4.63 5.66 -8.99
C VAL A 144 4.99 7.10 -9.32
N ALA A 145 4.55 7.61 -10.48
CA ALA A 145 4.83 8.99 -10.88
C ALA A 145 4.27 10.02 -9.88
N GLU A 146 3.01 9.86 -9.45
CA GLU A 146 2.37 10.75 -8.46
C GLU A 146 3.11 10.73 -7.11
N ILE A 147 3.55 9.55 -6.65
CA ILE A 147 4.30 9.42 -5.39
C ILE A 147 5.70 10.03 -5.52
N ILE A 148 6.38 9.87 -6.67
CA ILE A 148 7.67 10.52 -6.91
C ILE A 148 7.53 12.06 -6.88
N GLU A 149 6.51 12.60 -7.55
CA GLU A 149 6.24 14.04 -7.49
C GLU A 149 6.00 14.52 -6.05
N LEU A 150 5.30 13.73 -5.23
CA LEU A 150 5.13 14.03 -3.80
C LEU A 150 6.45 14.01 -3.04
N ILE A 151 7.30 13.01 -3.30
CA ILE A 151 8.62 12.87 -2.65
C ILE A 151 9.53 14.06 -2.98
N ASP A 152 9.56 14.50 -4.23
CA ASP A 152 10.37 15.64 -4.67
C ASP A 152 9.92 16.97 -4.04
N ASN A 153 8.65 17.06 -3.63
CA ASN A 153 8.07 18.23 -2.97
C ASN A 153 8.20 18.21 -1.43
N CYS A 154 8.77 17.16 -0.82
CA CYS A 154 8.90 17.00 0.64
C CYS A 154 10.15 17.65 1.26
#